data_AF-A0A7W2TAU3-F1
#
_entry.id   AF-A0A7W2TAU3-F1
#
_cell.length_a   1.000
_cell.length_b   1.000
_cell.length_c   1.000
_cell.angle_alpha   90.00
_cell.angle_beta   90.00
_cell.angle_gamma   90.00
#
_symmetry.space_group_name_H-M   'P 1'
#
loop_
_entity.id
_entity.type
_entity.pdbx_description
1 polymer ?
#
loop_
_entity_poly.entity_id
_entity_poly.type
_entity_poly.pdbx_seq_one_letter_code
_entity_poly.pdbx_strand_id
1 'polypeptide(L)' 'MTNIFSENHVTKLPERLAKGVDEYSLAKNTPASISYDLAVWKIYGESLKDLIDHADRMMYRQKQLK' A
#
# COMPACT_ATOMS: atom_id res chain seq x y z
N MET A 1 -17.32 -12.09 15.74
CA MET A 1 -16.93 -10.94 14.91
C MET A 1 -16.20 -11.47 13.69
N THR A 2 -16.85 -11.53 12.55
CA THR A 2 -16.24 -12.03 11.31
C THR A 2 -15.43 -10.87 10.73
N ASN A 3 -14.10 -10.99 10.70
CA ASN A 3 -13.22 -9.98 10.12
C ASN A 3 -13.48 -9.97 8.59
N ILE A 4 -14.28 -9.01 8.11
CA ILE A 4 -14.84 -9.02 6.75
C ILE A 4 -13.77 -8.68 5.69
N PHE A 5 -12.65 -8.13 6.12
CA PHE A 5 -11.51 -7.83 5.25
C PHE A 5 -10.50 -8.97 5.33
N SER A 6 -10.64 -9.94 4.43
CA SER A 6 -9.52 -10.83 4.09
C SER A 6 -8.33 -9.99 3.61
N GLU A 7 -7.11 -10.47 3.79
CA GLU A 7 -5.89 -9.85 3.25
C GLU A 7 -6.06 -9.46 1.76
N ASN A 8 -6.69 -10.32 0.97
CA ASN A 8 -7.06 -10.08 -0.43
C ASN A 8 -7.95 -8.84 -0.70
N HIS A 9 -8.77 -8.43 0.26
CA HIS A 9 -9.58 -7.21 0.12
C HIS A 9 -8.75 -5.97 0.41
N VAL A 10 -7.85 -6.06 1.39
CA VAL A 10 -6.97 -4.96 1.78
C VAL A 10 -5.92 -4.71 0.70
N THR A 11 -5.39 -5.75 0.05
CA THR A 11 -4.39 -5.63 -1.03
C THR A 11 -4.94 -4.97 -2.30
N LYS A 12 -6.22 -5.19 -2.62
CA LYS A 12 -6.86 -4.56 -3.78
C LYS A 12 -7.03 -3.04 -3.66
N LEU A 13 -7.08 -2.50 -2.45
CA LEU A 13 -7.28 -1.06 -2.23
C LEU A 13 -6.08 -0.23 -2.74
N PRO A 14 -4.84 -0.51 -2.33
CA PRO A 14 -3.70 0.26 -2.79
C PRO A 14 -3.33 -0.03 -4.25
N GLU A 15 -3.62 -1.24 -4.78
CA GLU A 15 -3.53 -1.51 -6.23
C GLU A 15 -4.43 -0.57 -7.05
N ARG A 16 -5.68 -0.38 -6.61
CA ARG A 16 -6.62 0.55 -7.25
C ARG A 16 -6.14 1.99 -7.16
N LEU A 17 -5.53 2.39 -6.03
CA LEU A 17 -4.96 3.72 -5.86
C LEU A 17 -3.81 3.96 -6.84
N ALA A 18 -2.89 2.99 -6.95
CA ALA A 18 -1.76 3.07 -7.87
C ALA A 18 -2.20 3.20 -9.32
N LYS A 19 -3.16 2.37 -9.73
CA LYS A 19 -3.79 2.48 -11.05
C LYS A 19 -4.39 3.88 -11.29
N GLY A 20 -5.06 4.44 -10.30
CA GLY A 20 -5.62 5.79 -10.40
C GLY A 20 -4.57 6.89 -10.55
N VAL A 21 -3.42 6.76 -9.87
CA VAL A 21 -2.28 7.68 -10.05
C VAL A 21 -1.70 7.55 -11.45
N ASP A 22 -1.53 6.34 -11.97
CA ASP A 22 -1.02 6.11 -13.32
C ASP A 22 -1.96 6.69 -14.38
N GLU A 23 -3.26 6.45 -14.25
CA GLU A 23 -4.30 7.03 -15.12
C GLU A 23 -4.30 8.57 -15.08
N TYR A 24 -4.17 9.16 -13.88
CA TYR A 24 -4.09 10.62 -13.72
C TYR A 24 -2.81 11.20 -14.34
N SER A 25 -1.67 10.56 -14.08
CA SER A 25 -0.35 10.91 -14.60
C SER A 25 -0.36 11.00 -16.13
N LEU A 26 -0.94 9.98 -16.78
CA LEU A 26 -1.17 9.94 -18.22
C LEU A 26 -2.14 11.04 -18.70
N ALA A 27 -3.30 11.19 -18.05
CA ALA A 27 -4.33 12.15 -18.46
C ALA A 27 -3.90 13.62 -18.32
N LYS A 28 -2.99 13.92 -17.40
CA LYS A 28 -2.48 15.28 -17.16
C LYS A 28 -1.10 15.52 -17.77
N ASN A 29 -0.53 14.55 -18.49
CA ASN A 29 0.83 14.61 -19.01
C ASN A 29 1.85 15.05 -17.94
N THR A 30 1.63 14.60 -16.70
CA THR A 30 2.42 14.98 -15.53
C THR A 30 2.99 13.71 -14.95
N PRO A 31 4.28 13.40 -15.18
CA PRO A 31 4.89 12.15 -14.72
C PRO A 31 4.84 12.05 -13.20
N ALA A 32 3.88 11.27 -12.71
CA ALA A 32 3.73 10.94 -11.31
C ALA A 32 3.65 9.41 -11.16
N SER A 33 4.26 8.92 -10.08
CA SER A 33 4.11 7.54 -9.63
C SER A 33 4.09 7.51 -8.11
N ILE A 34 3.48 6.48 -7.55
CA ILE A 34 3.53 6.21 -6.12
C ILE A 34 4.23 4.89 -5.82
N SER A 35 4.81 4.82 -4.63
CA SER A 35 5.24 3.56 -4.03
C SER A 35 4.47 3.42 -2.72
N TYR A 36 3.96 2.23 -2.48
CA TYR A 36 3.06 1.97 -1.36
C TYR A 36 3.32 0.57 -0.82
N ASP A 37 3.05 0.39 0.46
CA ASP A 37 2.93 -0.93 1.07
C ASP A 37 1.86 -0.89 2.15
N LEU A 38 1.47 -2.05 2.66
CA LEU A 38 0.37 -2.20 3.60
C LEU A 38 0.77 -3.07 4.79
N ALA A 39 0.13 -2.82 5.93
CA ALA A 39 0.27 -3.66 7.10
C ALA A 39 -1.09 -4.06 7.67
N VAL A 40 -1.32 -5.38 7.81
CA VAL A 40 -2.51 -5.98 8.40
C VAL A 40 -2.29 -6.28 9.89
N TRP A 41 -3.19 -5.77 10.72
CA TRP A 41 -3.21 -6.02 12.17
C TRP A 41 -3.26 -7.52 12.49
N LYS A 42 -2.52 -7.94 13.52
CA LYS A 42 -2.27 -9.33 13.94
C LYS A 42 -1.45 -10.19 12.97
N ILE A 43 -1.16 -9.71 11.76
CA ILE A 43 -0.24 -10.39 10.83
C ILE A 43 1.16 -9.80 10.97
N TYR A 44 1.29 -8.48 10.92
CA TYR A 44 2.59 -7.79 10.96
C TYR A 44 2.85 -7.01 12.24
N GLY A 45 1.97 -7.14 13.23
CA GLY A 45 2.08 -6.46 14.52
C GLY A 45 0.73 -6.27 15.19
N GLU A 46 0.77 -5.97 16.49
CA GLU A 46 -0.44 -5.73 17.29
C GLU A 46 -0.58 -4.27 17.71
N SER A 47 0.52 -3.50 17.74
CA SER A 47 0.49 -2.07 17.99
C SER A 47 0.43 -1.26 16.70
N LEU A 48 -0.14 -0.05 16.77
CA LEU A 48 -0.12 0.90 15.66
C LEU A 48 1.31 1.18 15.17
N LYS A 49 2.27 1.25 16.09
CA LYS A 49 3.68 1.49 15.77
C LYS A 49 4.25 0.36 14.92
N ASP A 50 4.00 -0.89 15.28
CA ASP A 50 4.50 -2.05 14.52
C ASP A 50 3.97 -2.03 13.09
N LEU A 51 2.68 -1.70 12.93
CA LEU A 51 2.04 -1.63 11.61
C LEU A 51 2.62 -0.52 10.74
N ILE A 52 2.83 0.67 11.31
CA ILE A 52 3.44 1.79 10.59
C ILE A 52 4.89 1.48 10.21
N ASP A 53 5.69 0.98 11.16
CA ASP A 53 7.10 0.64 10.93
C ASP A 53 7.26 -0.50 9.90
N HIS A 54 6.31 -1.43 9.86
CA HIS A 54 6.28 -2.47 8.84
C HIS A 54 6.01 -1.89 7.46
N ALA A 55 4.91 -1.14 7.31
CA ALA A 55 4.52 -0.56 6.04
C ALA A 55 5.60 0.39 5.48
N ASP A 56 6.21 1.22 6.34
CA ASP A 56 7.27 2.14 5.96
C ASP A 56 8.52 1.41 5.44
N ARG A 57 8.97 0.39 6.16
CA ARG A 57 10.13 -0.41 5.77
C ARG A 57 9.93 -1.12 4.43
N MET A 58 8.74 -1.67 4.22
CA MET A 58 8.43 -2.40 2.99
C MET A 58 8.30 -1.44 1.80
N MET A 59 7.65 -0.28 1.99
CA MET A 59 7.59 0.79 0.99
C MET A 59 8.99 1.33 0.65
N TYR A 60 9.87 1.48 1.64
CA TYR A 60 11.27 1.88 1.42
C TYR A 60 12.03 0.82 0.60
N ARG A 61 11.85 -0.47 0.92
CA ARG A 61 12.44 -1.57 0.14
C ARG A 61 11.95 -1.57 -1.31
N GLN A 62 10.65 -1.34 -1.55
CA GLN A 62 10.12 -1.24 -2.91
C GLN A 62 10.75 -0.08 -3.69
N LYS A 63 10.99 1.08 -3.04
CA LYS A 63 11.69 2.21 -3.67
C LYS A 63 13.13 1.89 -4.08
N GLN A 64 13.81 0.98 -3.39
CA GLN A 64 15.18 0.56 -3.73
C GLN A 64 15.24 -0.45 -4.88
N LEU A 65 14.12 -1.12 -5.19
CA LEU A 65 14.02 -2.11 -6.28
C LEU A 65 13.65 -1.46 -7.62
N LYS A 66 13.15 -0.23 -7.61
CA LYS A 66 12.82 0.58 -8.80
C LYS A 66 14.03 1.40 -9.22
#